data_AF-A0A1J9PUU8-F1
#
_entry.id   AF-A0A1J9PUU8-F1
#
_cell.length_a   1.000
_cell.length_b   1.000
_cell.length_c   1.000
_cell.angle_alpha   90.00
_cell.angle_beta   90.00
_cell.angle_gamma   90.00
#
_symmetry.space_group_name_H-M   'P 1'
#
loop_
_entity.id
_entity.type
_entity.pdbx_description
1 polymer ?
#
loop_
_entity_poly.entity_id
_entity_poly.type
_entity_poly.pdbx_seq_one_letter_code
_entity_poly.pdbx_strand_id
1 'polypeptide(L)'
;MVQIAPNREPPPLSALTPKSRRRRRQQIHESLHTRLNRSPPIVIDESDSSDTLDDDEDGELDFMARYSEDDFVDDEQLPQILSNLTANIAPYANHAAPLEVREIIPEFVSDGKTYKSGKSAELYDGTFLRILEVVKGMGGEISLRGWRLRRQDSMAGLMPERINELCWIVNISYQEAAAGITTQVDEVGLHEVKGLRIIRFTNKPYPMLNGDHGGFVTAGERRQEGILFCRAKYIRVWATPPASPSASLSARKPRMEEQAIQFLRPHEADSGYSIDADTLRFRWRGETQPGGSYVGREITPTIIDLSTNAPTILGGTSQTIRQYTFGDGFCGAGGMSRGALQAGLRLNWGFDHSVSAMDSFRLNFESAIGYTSDVADFLSNSPAEIMVDILHFSPPCQTFSPAKTIAAATDDDNEACIFCARELLERTKPRIVTMEETAGLQQRHEEFLFATINSFAELGYSCRWKLLRCQDYGVPQSRQRLVTLAS
;
A
#
# COMPACT_ATOMS: atom_id res chain seq x y z
N MET A 1 -3.20 20.39 37.47
CA MET A 1 -3.64 19.87 38.79
C MET A 1 -5.03 20.44 39.08
N VAL A 2 -6.07 19.62 39.17
CA VAL A 2 -7.43 20.06 39.52
C VAL A 2 -7.74 19.53 40.93
N GLN A 3 -8.06 20.43 41.86
CA GLN A 3 -8.40 20.11 43.25
C GLN A 3 -9.76 19.40 43.34
N ILE A 4 -9.80 18.28 44.06
CA ILE A 4 -11.02 17.54 44.41
C ILE A 4 -11.44 17.97 45.82
N ALA A 5 -12.70 18.37 46.00
CA ALA A 5 -13.26 18.72 47.30
C ALA A 5 -13.35 17.49 48.24
N PRO A 6 -13.13 17.65 49.56
CA PRO A 6 -13.07 16.53 50.50
C PRO A 6 -14.47 16.02 50.88
N ASN A 7 -14.56 14.72 51.18
CA ASN A 7 -15.73 13.95 51.69
C ASN A 7 -16.71 13.31 50.69
N ARG A 8 -16.23 12.78 49.55
CA ARG A 8 -16.94 11.70 48.85
C ARG A 8 -15.97 10.59 48.46
N GLU A 9 -16.04 9.46 49.16
CA GLU A 9 -15.45 8.21 48.65
C GLU A 9 -16.23 7.75 47.41
N PRO A 10 -15.55 7.37 46.31
CA PRO A 10 -16.23 6.79 45.17
C PRO A 10 -16.73 5.37 45.52
N PRO A 11 -17.94 4.98 45.12
CA PRO A 11 -18.45 3.65 45.41
C PRO A 11 -17.67 2.58 44.63
N PRO A 12 -17.54 1.35 45.17
CA PRO A 12 -16.79 0.29 44.51
C PRO A 12 -17.42 -0.11 43.17
N LEU A 13 -16.57 -0.30 42.17
CA LEU A 13 -16.93 -0.81 40.85
C LEU A 13 -17.22 -2.32 40.94
N SER A 14 -18.42 -2.70 41.37
CA SER A 14 -18.95 -4.04 41.12
C SER A 14 -20.48 -4.06 41.02
N ALA A 15 -20.95 -4.68 39.93
CA ALA A 15 -22.32 -5.10 39.63
C ALA A 15 -23.41 -4.03 39.47
N LEU A 16 -23.52 -3.46 38.26
CA LEU A 16 -24.76 -2.81 37.80
C LEU A 16 -25.33 -3.54 36.58
N THR A 17 -26.45 -4.24 36.79
CA THR A 17 -27.19 -4.99 35.77
C THR A 17 -27.81 -4.06 34.71
N PRO A 18 -28.11 -4.57 33.49
CA PRO A 18 -28.60 -3.75 32.37
C PRO A 18 -29.84 -2.87 32.66
N LYS A 19 -30.69 -3.28 33.62
CA LYS A 19 -31.89 -2.54 34.02
C LYS A 19 -31.58 -1.24 34.78
N SER A 20 -30.46 -1.13 35.51
CA SER A 20 -30.11 0.10 36.24
C SER A 20 -29.58 1.21 35.32
N ARG A 21 -28.97 0.84 34.17
CA ARG A 21 -28.49 1.78 33.13
C ARG A 21 -29.64 2.52 32.42
N ARG A 22 -30.80 1.86 32.23
CA ARG A 22 -31.98 2.47 31.58
C ARG A 22 -32.66 3.52 32.47
N ARG A 23 -32.74 3.27 33.78
CA ARG A 23 -33.32 4.22 34.75
C ARG A 23 -32.49 5.49 34.91
N ARG A 24 -31.16 5.36 34.88
CA ARG A 24 -30.22 6.50 34.93
C ARG A 24 -30.24 7.33 33.64
N ARG A 25 -30.46 6.70 32.47
CA ARG A 25 -30.67 7.40 31.19
C ARG A 25 -31.96 8.23 31.17
N GLN A 26 -33.05 7.77 31.78
CA GLN A 26 -34.29 8.57 31.88
C GLN A 26 -34.15 9.78 32.82
N GLN A 27 -33.48 9.64 33.97
CA GLN A 27 -33.26 10.76 34.89
C GLN A 27 -32.32 11.84 34.33
N ILE A 28 -31.36 11.48 33.47
CA ILE A 28 -30.46 12.45 32.81
C ILE A 28 -31.18 13.15 31.65
N HIS A 29 -32.14 12.49 31.00
CA HIS A 29 -32.91 13.08 29.90
C HIS A 29 -33.88 14.17 30.40
N GLU A 30 -34.45 14.01 31.60
CA GLU A 30 -35.33 15.03 32.22
C GLU A 30 -34.57 16.26 32.74
N SER A 31 -33.29 16.15 33.12
CA SER A 31 -32.50 17.29 33.62
C SER A 31 -31.84 18.13 32.53
N LEU A 32 -31.75 17.63 31.30
CA LEU A 32 -31.18 18.35 30.15
C LEU A 32 -32.19 19.28 29.45
N HIS A 33 -33.49 19.13 29.71
CA HIS A 33 -34.53 19.96 29.09
C HIS A 33 -34.73 21.35 29.75
N THR A 34 -33.99 21.70 30.81
CA THR A 34 -34.15 22.98 31.53
C THR A 34 -32.96 23.95 31.43
N ARG A 35 -31.98 23.73 30.54
CA ARG A 35 -30.91 24.71 30.28
C ARG A 35 -30.66 24.92 28.79
N LEU A 36 -31.61 25.57 28.12
CA LEU A 36 -31.35 26.28 26.87
C LEU A 36 -31.24 27.77 27.19
N ASN A 37 -30.03 28.23 27.54
CA ASN A 37 -29.67 29.63 27.39
C ASN A 37 -28.43 29.72 26.51
N ARG A 38 -28.59 30.47 25.42
CA ARG A 38 -27.67 30.66 24.30
C ARG A 38 -26.33 31.23 24.79
N SER A 39 -25.23 30.57 24.48
CA SER A 39 -23.90 31.20 24.46
C SER A 39 -23.71 31.91 23.11
N PRO A 40 -23.08 33.09 23.05
CA PRO A 40 -22.84 33.79 21.79
C PRO A 40 -21.78 33.06 20.95
N PRO A 41 -21.69 33.35 19.63
CA PRO A 41 -20.73 32.70 18.76
C PRO A 41 -19.29 33.02 19.16
N ILE A 42 -18.41 32.03 18.97
CA ILE A 42 -16.96 32.16 19.14
C ILE A 42 -16.46 33.19 18.12
N VAL A 43 -15.91 34.30 18.61
CA VAL A 43 -15.14 35.26 17.82
C VAL A 43 -13.71 34.71 17.74
N ILE A 44 -13.22 34.51 16.51
CA ILE A 44 -11.82 34.18 16.26
C ILE A 44 -11.08 35.52 16.21
N ASP A 45 -10.17 35.71 17.15
CA ASP A 45 -9.28 36.87 17.24
C ASP A 45 -8.07 36.62 16.33
N GLU A 46 -7.88 37.46 15.30
CA GLU A 46 -6.75 37.40 14.37
C GLU A 46 -5.58 38.28 14.84
N SER A 47 -5.26 38.26 16.14
CA SER A 47 -4.07 38.91 16.67
C SER A 47 -3.29 38.00 17.61
N ASP A 48 -2.52 37.07 17.04
CA ASP A 48 -1.30 36.54 17.67
C ASP A 48 -0.52 35.66 16.66
N SER A 49 0.16 36.30 15.71
CA SER A 49 1.34 35.71 15.06
C SER A 49 2.25 36.80 14.47
N SER A 50 2.92 37.54 15.35
CA SER A 50 4.07 38.36 14.97
C SER A 50 5.14 38.28 16.05
N ASP A 51 5.64 37.07 16.29
CA ASP A 51 6.87 36.84 17.06
C ASP A 51 7.78 35.92 16.24
N THR A 52 8.38 36.49 15.19
CA THR A 52 9.69 36.04 14.70
C THR A 52 10.36 37.21 13.97
N LEU A 53 11.60 37.47 14.37
CA LEU A 53 12.57 38.47 13.90
C LEU A 53 12.60 39.74 14.77
N ASP A 54 13.50 39.71 15.75
CA ASP A 54 14.07 40.87 16.40
C ASP A 54 14.72 41.75 15.32
N ASP A 55 14.19 42.96 15.13
CA ASP A 55 14.79 44.03 14.34
C ASP A 55 15.95 44.63 15.14
N ASP A 56 17.19 44.36 14.70
CA ASP A 56 18.32 45.22 15.02
C ASP A 56 18.08 46.60 14.34
N GLU A 57 18.00 47.65 15.16
CA GLU A 57 17.95 49.04 14.73
C GLU A 57 19.17 49.42 13.86
N ASP A 58 18.92 50.37 12.95
CA ASP A 58 19.88 51.18 12.17
C ASP A 58 20.30 50.68 10.77
N GLY A 59 19.43 50.97 9.77
CA GLY A 59 19.87 51.13 8.38
C GLY A 59 18.73 51.07 7.37
N GLU A 60 18.26 52.22 6.87
CA GLU A 60 17.46 52.29 5.63
C GLU A 60 18.27 51.68 4.47
N LEU A 61 18.08 50.39 4.20
CA LEU A 61 18.58 49.73 3.00
C LEU A 61 17.55 49.96 1.88
N ASP A 62 17.76 51.03 1.11
CA ASP A 62 17.05 51.30 -0.13
C ASP A 62 17.31 50.17 -1.13
N PHE A 63 16.37 49.23 -1.23
CA PHE A 63 16.44 48.06 -2.11
C PHE A 63 16.45 48.45 -3.60
N MET A 64 16.04 49.68 -3.93
CA MET A 64 16.03 50.22 -5.30
C MET A 64 17.40 50.77 -5.71
N ALA A 65 18.28 51.12 -4.77
CA ALA A 65 19.61 51.66 -5.06
C ALA A 65 20.62 50.61 -5.58
N ARG A 66 20.23 49.33 -5.64
CA ARG A 66 21.07 48.21 -6.13
C ARG A 66 20.99 47.98 -7.63
N TYR A 67 20.11 48.67 -8.35
CA TYR A 67 19.92 48.48 -9.78
C TYR A 67 20.14 49.80 -10.51
N SER A 68 21.01 49.79 -11.51
CA SER A 68 21.19 50.90 -12.46
C SER A 68 20.02 50.92 -13.45
N GLU A 69 19.66 52.08 -14.01
CA GLU A 69 18.75 52.14 -15.17
C GLU A 69 19.30 51.32 -16.36
N ASP A 70 20.62 51.09 -16.40
CA ASP A 70 21.30 50.25 -17.39
C ASP A 70 21.14 48.73 -17.13
N ASP A 71 20.61 48.31 -15.97
CA ASP A 71 20.33 46.90 -15.67
C ASP A 71 18.99 46.44 -16.25
N PHE A 72 18.19 47.37 -16.79
CA PHE A 72 16.91 47.07 -17.44
C PHE A 72 17.13 46.81 -18.93
N VAL A 73 16.96 45.56 -19.32
CA VAL A 73 17.01 45.14 -20.73
C VAL A 73 15.68 45.48 -21.38
N ASP A 74 15.72 46.27 -22.45
CA ASP A 74 14.61 46.54 -23.35
C ASP A 74 14.17 45.25 -24.09
N ASP A 75 12.86 45.04 -24.26
CA ASP A 75 12.27 43.91 -24.98
C ASP A 75 12.82 43.76 -26.42
N GLU A 76 13.29 44.84 -27.07
CA GLU A 76 13.95 44.77 -28.38
C GLU A 76 15.34 44.11 -28.34
N GLN A 77 16.01 44.09 -27.18
CA GLN A 77 17.36 43.54 -27.00
C GLN A 77 17.36 42.06 -26.59
N LEU A 78 16.23 41.57 -26.07
CA LEU A 78 16.04 40.18 -25.63
C LEU A 78 16.33 39.13 -26.72
N PRO A 79 15.92 39.30 -28.00
CA PRO A 79 16.19 38.32 -29.06
C PRO A 79 17.69 38.19 -29.36
N GLN A 80 18.44 39.30 -29.30
CA GLN A 80 19.87 39.33 -29.57
C GLN A 80 20.66 38.62 -28.45
N ILE A 81 20.24 38.79 -27.19
CA ILE A 81 20.83 38.13 -26.02
C ILE A 81 20.55 36.62 -26.07
N LEU A 82 19.32 36.20 -26.40
CA LEU A 82 18.98 34.78 -26.60
C LEU A 82 19.78 34.15 -27.75
N SER A 83 19.98 34.88 -28.85
CA SER A 83 20.86 34.48 -29.96
C SER A 83 22.31 34.28 -29.49
N ASN A 84 22.86 35.22 -28.73
CA ASN A 84 24.25 35.14 -28.26
C ASN A 84 24.46 34.02 -27.22
N LEU A 85 23.45 33.74 -26.38
CA LEU A 85 23.46 32.63 -25.43
C LEU A 85 23.37 31.25 -26.12
N THR A 86 22.75 31.19 -27.29
CA THR A 86 22.57 29.94 -28.05
C THR A 86 23.65 29.72 -29.12
N ALA A 87 24.40 30.76 -29.51
CA ALA A 87 25.41 30.71 -30.56
C ALA A 87 26.57 29.71 -30.32
N ASN A 88 26.85 29.35 -29.05
CA ASN A 88 27.88 28.39 -28.67
C ASN A 88 27.32 27.03 -28.16
N ILE A 89 26.00 26.82 -28.23
CA ILE A 89 25.41 25.53 -27.93
C ILE A 89 25.54 24.67 -29.19
N ALA A 90 26.68 23.99 -29.33
CA ALA A 90 26.76 22.88 -30.26
C ALA A 90 25.62 21.90 -29.92
N PRO A 91 24.78 21.47 -30.88
CA PRO A 91 23.84 20.41 -30.60
C PRO A 91 24.66 19.24 -30.07
N TYR A 92 24.31 18.77 -28.87
CA TYR A 92 24.81 17.49 -28.37
C TYR A 92 24.42 16.47 -29.43
N ALA A 93 25.38 16.12 -30.30
CA ALA A 93 25.27 14.94 -31.10
C ALA A 93 25.16 13.81 -30.08
N ASN A 94 23.95 13.29 -29.90
CA ASN A 94 23.78 11.95 -29.38
C ASN A 94 24.62 11.07 -30.30
N HIS A 95 25.85 10.78 -29.88
CA HIS A 95 26.52 9.57 -30.29
C HIS A 95 25.66 8.44 -29.71
N ALA A 96 24.55 8.14 -30.39
CA ALA A 96 23.97 6.84 -30.33
C ALA A 96 25.12 5.90 -30.66
N ALA A 97 25.54 5.11 -29.68
CA ALA A 97 26.44 4.00 -29.91
C ALA A 97 25.92 3.26 -31.16
N PRO A 98 26.79 2.85 -32.09
CA PRO A 98 26.36 2.13 -33.28
C PRO A 98 25.43 1.01 -32.83
N LEU A 99 24.24 0.93 -33.43
CA LEU A 99 23.27 -0.13 -33.19
C LEU A 99 23.99 -1.46 -33.42
N GLU A 100 24.47 -2.07 -32.35
CA GLU A 100 25.16 -3.36 -32.41
C GLU A 100 24.15 -4.37 -32.95
N VAL A 101 24.38 -4.86 -34.16
CA VAL A 101 23.56 -5.92 -34.74
C VAL A 101 23.88 -7.19 -33.96
N ARG A 102 23.02 -7.51 -32.99
CA ARG A 102 23.10 -8.72 -32.17
C ARG A 102 22.19 -9.79 -32.77
N GLU A 103 22.71 -11.00 -32.93
CA GLU A 103 21.97 -12.13 -33.51
C GLU A 103 21.31 -12.95 -32.40
N ILE A 104 19.98 -13.16 -32.49
CA ILE A 104 19.26 -14.08 -31.60
C ILE A 104 19.33 -15.48 -32.19
N ILE A 105 19.93 -16.42 -31.46
CA ILE A 105 20.08 -17.81 -31.88
C ILE A 105 19.13 -18.73 -31.09
N PRO A 106 18.62 -19.82 -31.69
CA PRO A 106 17.63 -20.69 -31.05
C PRO A 106 18.20 -21.48 -29.86
N GLU A 107 19.45 -21.91 -29.96
CA GLU A 107 20.17 -22.61 -28.91
C GLU A 107 21.68 -22.45 -29.04
N PHE A 108 22.38 -22.62 -27.91
CA PHE A 108 23.83 -22.67 -27.84
C PHE A 108 24.26 -23.84 -26.96
N VAL A 109 25.31 -24.57 -27.36
CA VAL A 109 25.82 -25.73 -26.63
C VAL A 109 27.25 -25.45 -26.19
N SER A 110 27.51 -25.55 -24.89
CA SER A 110 28.87 -25.47 -24.30
C SER A 110 29.00 -26.49 -23.19
N ASP A 111 30.12 -27.22 -23.17
CA ASP A 111 30.46 -28.17 -22.09
C ASP A 111 29.35 -29.19 -21.79
N GLY A 112 28.68 -29.69 -22.85
CA GLY A 112 27.56 -30.63 -22.73
C GLY A 112 26.25 -30.01 -22.21
N LYS A 113 26.20 -28.71 -21.96
CA LYS A 113 25.00 -27.97 -21.54
C LYS A 113 24.41 -27.24 -22.75
N THR A 114 23.12 -27.48 -23.03
CA THR A 114 22.37 -26.73 -24.04
C THR A 114 21.62 -25.58 -23.38
N TYR A 115 21.91 -24.36 -23.79
CA TYR A 115 21.22 -23.13 -23.42
C TYR A 115 20.19 -22.80 -24.51
N LYS A 116 18.93 -22.63 -24.11
CA LYS A 116 17.83 -22.28 -25.02
C LYS A 116 16.69 -21.64 -24.25
N SER A 117 15.78 -21.01 -24.99
CA SER A 117 14.55 -20.45 -24.44
C SER A 117 13.79 -21.47 -23.59
N GLY A 118 13.28 -21.02 -22.44
CA GLY A 118 12.54 -21.83 -21.48
C GLY A 118 13.42 -22.63 -20.50
N LYS A 119 14.73 -22.74 -20.69
CA LYS A 119 15.62 -23.28 -19.64
C LYS A 119 15.97 -22.20 -18.60
N SER A 120 16.48 -22.63 -17.46
CA SER A 120 16.92 -21.71 -16.41
C SER A 120 18.35 -21.99 -15.97
N ALA A 121 19.04 -20.93 -15.56
CA ALA A 121 20.41 -20.96 -15.09
C ALA A 121 20.51 -20.44 -13.65
N GLU A 122 21.38 -21.05 -12.86
CA GLU A 122 21.92 -20.49 -11.62
C GLU A 122 23.20 -19.74 -11.95
N LEU A 123 23.36 -18.56 -11.36
CA LEU A 123 24.49 -17.67 -11.57
C LEU A 123 25.45 -17.72 -10.38
N TYR A 124 26.71 -17.33 -10.59
CA TYR A 124 27.73 -17.34 -9.54
C TYR A 124 27.43 -16.41 -8.37
N ASP A 125 26.64 -15.36 -8.58
CA ASP A 125 26.19 -14.44 -7.53
C ASP A 125 25.05 -15.02 -6.65
N GLY A 126 24.62 -16.26 -6.93
CA GLY A 126 23.55 -16.95 -6.19
C GLY A 126 22.13 -16.62 -6.66
N THR A 127 21.98 -15.80 -7.71
CA THR A 127 20.70 -15.53 -8.35
C THR A 127 20.45 -16.48 -9.53
N PHE A 128 19.29 -16.34 -10.17
CA PHE A 128 18.85 -17.23 -11.25
C PHE A 128 18.35 -16.43 -12.44
N LEU A 129 18.36 -17.06 -13.61
CA LEU A 129 17.86 -16.48 -14.85
C LEU A 129 16.93 -17.49 -15.55
N ARG A 130 15.70 -17.09 -15.89
CA ARG A 130 14.87 -17.81 -16.87
C ARG A 130 15.25 -17.31 -18.26
N ILE A 131 15.84 -18.17 -19.08
CA ILE A 131 16.31 -17.80 -20.41
C ILE A 131 15.10 -17.62 -21.33
N LEU A 132 15.01 -16.45 -21.95
CA LEU A 132 14.03 -16.15 -23.00
C LEU A 132 14.70 -16.24 -24.38
N GLU A 133 15.90 -15.68 -24.50
CA GLU A 133 16.66 -15.58 -25.74
C GLU A 133 18.14 -15.89 -25.47
N VAL A 134 18.80 -16.46 -26.48
CA VAL A 134 20.26 -16.60 -26.51
C VAL A 134 20.77 -15.62 -27.55
N VAL A 135 21.69 -14.76 -27.17
CA VAL A 135 22.20 -13.68 -28.02
C VAL A 135 23.67 -13.91 -28.31
N LYS A 136 24.03 -13.76 -29.59
CA LYS A 136 25.41 -13.80 -30.07
C LYS A 136 25.83 -12.40 -30.49
N GLY A 137 26.81 -11.86 -29.79
CA GLY A 137 27.42 -10.56 -30.10
C GLY A 137 28.37 -10.62 -31.30
N MET A 138 28.77 -9.46 -31.81
CA MET A 138 29.67 -9.36 -32.97
C MET A 138 31.04 -10.02 -32.74
N GLY A 139 31.53 -10.05 -31.50
CA GLY A 139 32.78 -10.72 -31.12
C GLY A 139 32.68 -12.24 -31.00
N GLY A 140 31.51 -12.83 -31.29
CA GLY A 140 31.22 -14.25 -31.04
C GLY A 140 30.92 -14.59 -29.59
N GLU A 141 30.91 -13.59 -28.71
CA GLU A 141 30.50 -13.73 -27.32
C GLU A 141 29.02 -14.10 -27.21
N ILE A 142 28.73 -15.01 -26.29
CA ILE A 142 27.36 -15.50 -26.05
C ILE A 142 26.85 -14.93 -24.72
N SER A 143 25.69 -14.30 -24.80
CA SER A 143 24.93 -13.82 -23.65
C SER A 143 23.53 -14.44 -23.62
N LEU A 144 22.95 -14.50 -22.43
CA LEU A 144 21.62 -15.03 -22.17
C LEU A 144 20.75 -13.86 -21.73
N ARG A 145 19.61 -13.67 -22.39
CA ARG A 145 18.61 -12.66 -22.02
C ARG A 145 17.40 -13.34 -21.37
N GLY A 146 16.98 -12.82 -20.22
CA GLY A 146 15.97 -13.52 -19.44
C GLY A 146 15.42 -12.77 -18.22
N TRP A 147 14.52 -13.43 -17.50
CA TRP A 147 13.96 -12.92 -16.25
C TRP A 147 14.87 -13.29 -15.07
N ARG A 148 15.29 -12.29 -14.29
CA ARG A 148 16.12 -12.47 -13.10
C ARG A 148 15.28 -12.93 -11.90
N LEU A 149 15.74 -13.93 -11.18
CA LEU A 149 15.08 -14.42 -9.97
C LEU A 149 16.05 -14.51 -8.79
N ARG A 150 15.51 -14.36 -7.58
CA ARG A 150 16.24 -14.48 -6.32
C ARG A 150 15.52 -15.43 -5.38
N ARG A 151 16.25 -16.07 -4.46
CA ARG A 151 15.62 -16.88 -3.40
C ARG A 151 14.87 -15.98 -2.43
N GLN A 152 13.70 -16.43 -1.96
CA GLN A 152 12.86 -15.65 -1.03
C GLN A 152 13.58 -15.34 0.29
N ASP A 153 14.36 -16.29 0.80
CA ASP A 153 15.19 -16.11 2.01
C ASP A 153 16.29 -15.04 1.89
N SER A 154 16.64 -14.63 0.66
CA SER A 154 17.59 -13.55 0.42
C SER A 154 16.94 -12.15 0.33
N MET A 155 15.64 -12.03 0.62
CA MET A 155 14.85 -10.81 0.41
C MET A 155 14.59 -10.01 1.69
N ALA A 156 15.51 -10.07 2.67
CA ALA A 156 15.46 -9.26 3.90
C ALA A 156 14.10 -9.32 4.64
N GLY A 157 13.49 -10.51 4.71
CA GLY A 157 12.22 -10.71 5.39
C GLY A 157 10.97 -10.23 4.63
N LEU A 158 11.10 -9.71 3.40
CA LEU A 158 9.97 -9.29 2.57
C LEU A 158 9.06 -10.45 2.13
N MET A 159 9.62 -11.65 2.01
CA MET A 159 8.93 -12.86 1.56
C MET A 159 9.11 -13.98 2.57
N PRO A 160 8.15 -14.92 2.69
CA PRO A 160 8.27 -16.06 3.60
C PRO A 160 9.51 -16.91 3.29
N GLU A 161 10.24 -17.33 4.32
CA GLU A 161 11.43 -18.17 4.15
C GLU A 161 11.01 -19.60 3.79
N ARG A 162 11.07 -19.93 2.50
CA ARG A 162 10.66 -21.23 1.97
C ARG A 162 11.76 -21.85 1.13
N ILE A 163 12.03 -23.14 1.35
CA ILE A 163 13.07 -23.85 0.62
C ILE A 163 12.74 -23.93 -0.86
N ASN A 164 13.72 -23.57 -1.70
CA ASN A 164 13.61 -23.58 -3.16
C ASN A 164 12.49 -22.72 -3.74
N GLU A 165 12.03 -21.73 -2.99
CA GLU A 165 11.16 -20.69 -3.51
C GLU A 165 11.97 -19.50 -4.00
N LEU A 166 11.64 -19.08 -5.21
CA LEU A 166 12.20 -17.93 -5.88
C LEU A 166 11.14 -16.84 -6.04
N CYS A 167 11.61 -15.61 -6.12
CA CYS A 167 10.85 -14.44 -6.51
C CYS A 167 11.47 -13.84 -7.78
N TRP A 168 10.63 -13.57 -8.77
CA TRP A 168 11.06 -12.90 -9.99
C TRP A 168 11.23 -11.40 -9.72
N ILE A 169 12.44 -10.88 -9.92
CA ILE A 169 12.74 -9.47 -9.70
C ILE A 169 12.45 -8.68 -10.98
N VAL A 170 11.66 -7.62 -10.86
CA VAL A 170 11.31 -6.71 -11.96
C VAL A 170 11.63 -5.29 -11.53
N ASN A 171 12.57 -4.65 -12.21
CA ASN A 171 12.85 -3.22 -12.07
C ASN A 171 12.43 -2.52 -13.34
N ILE A 172 11.56 -1.55 -13.20
CA ILE A 172 11.05 -0.75 -14.31
C ILE A 172 11.07 0.73 -13.91
N SER A 173 11.22 1.59 -14.90
CA SER A 173 11.02 3.02 -14.75
C SER A 173 9.53 3.34 -14.63
N TYR A 174 9.23 4.53 -14.10
CA TYR A 174 7.86 5.05 -14.07
C TYR A 174 7.20 5.09 -15.46
N GLN A 175 7.97 5.43 -16.50
CA GLN A 175 7.48 5.50 -17.88
C GLN A 175 7.08 4.12 -18.42
N GLU A 176 7.90 3.10 -18.16
CA GLU A 176 7.59 1.72 -18.53
C GLU A 176 6.36 1.21 -17.78
N ALA A 177 6.27 1.49 -16.48
CA ALA A 177 5.11 1.14 -15.67
C ALA A 177 3.83 1.80 -16.19
N ALA A 178 3.90 3.09 -16.56
CA ALA A 178 2.79 3.83 -17.16
C ALA A 178 2.37 3.28 -18.54
N ALA A 179 3.32 2.73 -19.29
CA ALA A 179 3.06 2.02 -20.56
C ALA A 179 2.51 0.59 -20.37
N GLY A 180 2.30 0.14 -19.13
CA GLY A 180 1.79 -1.20 -18.83
C GLY A 180 2.84 -2.31 -18.93
N ILE A 181 4.13 -1.95 -19.01
CA ILE A 181 5.23 -2.93 -19.00
C ILE A 181 5.36 -3.48 -17.58
N THR A 182 5.35 -4.81 -17.45
CA THR A 182 5.39 -5.51 -16.16
C THR A 182 6.53 -6.51 -16.06
N THR A 183 7.46 -6.48 -17.02
CA THR A 183 8.56 -7.43 -17.14
C THR A 183 9.84 -6.69 -17.52
N GLN A 184 10.94 -7.04 -16.86
CA GLN A 184 12.28 -6.61 -17.22
C GLN A 184 13.04 -7.81 -17.77
N VAL A 185 13.88 -7.59 -18.79
CA VAL A 185 14.79 -8.60 -19.33
C VAL A 185 16.21 -8.19 -19.01
N ASP A 186 16.91 -9.03 -18.26
CA ASP A 186 18.32 -8.86 -17.92
C ASP A 186 19.18 -9.67 -18.91
N GLU A 187 20.36 -9.16 -19.22
CA GLU A 187 21.36 -9.84 -20.05
C GLU A 187 22.53 -10.27 -19.19
N VAL A 188 22.97 -11.52 -19.35
CA VAL A 188 24.00 -12.15 -18.53
C VAL A 188 24.99 -12.88 -19.44
N GLY A 189 26.28 -12.69 -19.23
CA GLY A 189 27.31 -13.40 -19.98
C GLY A 189 27.38 -14.88 -19.60
N LEU A 190 27.79 -15.75 -20.53
CA LEU A 190 27.91 -17.19 -20.24
C LEU A 190 28.88 -17.51 -19.10
N HIS A 191 29.90 -16.67 -18.89
CA HIS A 191 30.89 -16.80 -17.82
C HIS A 191 30.30 -16.59 -16.42
N GLU A 192 29.14 -15.92 -16.30
CA GLU A 192 28.44 -15.71 -15.02
C GLU A 192 27.57 -16.92 -14.64
N VAL A 193 27.37 -17.87 -15.57
CA VAL A 193 26.51 -19.03 -15.37
C VAL A 193 27.26 -20.14 -14.64
N LYS A 194 26.78 -20.47 -13.44
CA LYS A 194 27.28 -21.60 -12.64
C LYS A 194 26.76 -22.94 -13.15
N GLY A 195 25.47 -23.01 -13.51
CA GLY A 195 24.87 -24.26 -13.99
C GLY A 195 23.40 -24.12 -14.37
N LEU A 196 22.85 -25.14 -15.04
CA LEU A 196 21.43 -25.17 -15.38
C LEU A 196 20.62 -25.70 -14.19
N ARG A 197 19.45 -25.11 -13.97
CA ARG A 197 18.49 -25.50 -12.93
C ARG A 197 17.09 -25.64 -13.50
N ILE A 198 16.29 -26.52 -12.90
CA ILE A 198 14.86 -26.61 -13.21
C ILE A 198 14.12 -25.63 -12.30
N ILE A 199 13.52 -24.61 -12.92
CA ILE A 199 12.60 -23.68 -12.25
C ILE A 199 11.20 -23.92 -12.82
N ARG A 200 10.18 -23.93 -11.97
CA ARG A 200 8.76 -24.02 -12.37
C ARG A 200 8.01 -22.77 -11.95
N PHE A 201 7.34 -22.14 -12.90
CA PHE A 201 6.49 -20.97 -12.64
C PHE A 201 5.09 -21.48 -12.29
N THR A 202 4.53 -21.04 -11.17
CA THR A 202 3.25 -21.56 -10.69
C THR A 202 2.53 -20.51 -9.86
N ASN A 203 1.20 -20.53 -9.91
CA ASN A 203 0.37 -19.78 -8.97
C ASN A 203 -0.34 -20.69 -7.96
N LYS A 204 0.03 -21.98 -7.90
CA LYS A 204 -0.48 -22.90 -6.88
C LYS A 204 0.11 -22.53 -5.51
N PRO A 205 -0.70 -22.46 -4.43
CA PRO A 205 -0.24 -22.14 -3.09
C PRO A 205 0.90 -23.06 -2.64
N TYR A 206 1.85 -22.51 -1.89
CA TYR A 206 2.77 -23.33 -1.12
C TYR A 206 2.00 -24.03 0.02
N PRO A 207 2.31 -25.30 0.37
CA PRO A 207 3.32 -26.20 -0.20
C PRO A 207 2.75 -27.20 -1.23
N MET A 208 1.67 -26.91 -1.96
CA MET A 208 0.93 -27.90 -2.79
C MET A 208 1.79 -28.69 -3.78
N LEU A 209 2.89 -28.13 -4.27
CA LEU A 209 3.83 -28.77 -5.21
C LEU A 209 5.15 -29.19 -4.56
N ASN A 210 5.34 -28.88 -3.28
CA ASN A 210 6.58 -29.07 -2.54
C ASN A 210 6.54 -30.36 -1.68
N GLY A 211 5.48 -31.17 -1.80
CA GLY A 211 5.12 -32.25 -0.87
C GLY A 211 5.95 -33.53 -0.96
N ASP A 212 6.64 -33.80 -2.06
CA ASP A 212 7.57 -34.92 -2.13
C ASP A 212 8.99 -34.39 -1.92
N HIS A 213 9.71 -34.91 -0.94
CA HIS A 213 11.12 -34.56 -0.71
C HIS A 213 12.01 -35.03 -1.86
N GLY A 214 11.45 -35.61 -2.93
CA GLY A 214 12.17 -36.05 -4.12
C GLY A 214 13.23 -37.11 -3.81
N GLY A 215 13.08 -37.82 -2.69
CA GLY A 215 14.08 -38.75 -2.18
C GLY A 215 15.33 -38.10 -1.57
N PHE A 216 15.40 -36.77 -1.42
CA PHE A 216 16.54 -36.09 -0.78
C PHE A 216 16.57 -36.40 0.72
N VAL A 217 17.75 -36.74 1.23
CA VAL A 217 17.96 -37.12 2.64
C VAL A 217 18.06 -35.88 3.51
N THR A 218 18.67 -34.80 3.00
CA THR A 218 18.87 -33.55 3.73
C THR A 218 18.22 -32.34 3.05
N ALA A 219 17.88 -31.32 3.84
CA ALA A 219 17.43 -30.03 3.32
C ALA A 219 18.53 -29.33 2.48
N GLY A 220 19.80 -29.58 2.78
CA GLY A 220 20.95 -29.06 2.03
C GLY A 220 21.01 -29.61 0.60
N GLU A 221 20.92 -30.93 0.45
CA GLU A 221 20.83 -31.60 -0.87
C GLU A 221 19.63 -31.08 -1.65
N ARG A 222 18.46 -31.04 -1.01
CA ARG A 222 17.24 -30.50 -1.63
C ARG A 222 17.45 -29.07 -2.12
N ARG A 223 18.11 -28.21 -1.35
CA ARG A 223 18.39 -26.81 -1.73
C ARG A 223 19.29 -26.72 -2.96
N GLN A 224 20.28 -27.59 -3.04
CA GLN A 224 21.29 -27.61 -4.09
C GLN A 224 20.77 -28.22 -5.39
N GLU A 225 20.02 -29.32 -5.33
CA GLU A 225 19.66 -30.11 -6.52
C GLU A 225 18.15 -30.12 -6.84
N GLY A 226 17.32 -29.85 -5.84
CA GLY A 226 15.87 -29.90 -5.99
C GLY A 226 15.32 -28.87 -6.98
N ILE A 227 14.10 -29.15 -7.45
CA ILE A 227 13.32 -28.25 -8.29
C ILE A 227 13.07 -26.94 -7.53
N LEU A 228 13.24 -25.83 -8.23
CA LEU A 228 12.94 -24.49 -7.77
C LEU A 228 11.56 -24.07 -8.27
N PHE A 229 10.84 -23.28 -7.49
CA PHE A 229 9.55 -22.73 -7.88
C PHE A 229 9.58 -21.20 -7.84
N CYS A 230 8.90 -20.56 -8.77
CA CYS A 230 8.64 -19.13 -8.72
C CYS A 230 7.12 -18.91 -8.69
N ARG A 231 6.66 -18.21 -7.65
CA ARG A 231 5.24 -17.93 -7.40
C ARG A 231 4.86 -16.47 -7.42
N ALA A 232 5.83 -15.60 -7.22
CA ALA A 232 5.61 -14.18 -7.09
C ALA A 232 6.69 -13.40 -7.82
N LYS A 233 6.32 -12.18 -8.18
CA LYS A 233 7.21 -11.14 -8.68
C LYS A 233 7.38 -10.09 -7.60
N TYR A 234 8.57 -9.53 -7.51
CA TYR A 234 8.84 -8.31 -6.78
C TYR A 234 9.12 -7.20 -7.78
N ILE A 235 8.14 -6.33 -7.95
CA ILE A 235 8.13 -5.23 -8.90
C ILE A 235 8.54 -3.96 -8.17
N ARG A 236 9.55 -3.28 -8.69
CA ARG A 236 10.05 -2.00 -8.19
C ARG A 236 9.99 -0.97 -9.30
N VAL A 237 9.21 0.07 -9.08
CA VAL A 237 9.06 1.20 -9.99
C VAL A 237 9.95 2.33 -9.51
N TRP A 238 10.92 2.69 -10.35
CA TRP A 238 11.90 3.72 -10.06
C TRP A 238 11.51 5.04 -10.73
N ALA A 239 11.65 6.14 -9.98
CA ALA A 239 11.51 7.48 -10.53
C ALA A 239 12.56 7.70 -11.61
N THR A 240 12.17 8.35 -12.71
CA THR A 240 13.14 8.86 -13.69
C THR A 240 13.91 10.01 -13.04
N PRO A 241 15.26 9.96 -12.96
CA PRO A 241 16.03 11.07 -12.41
C PRO A 241 15.74 12.36 -13.18
N PRO A 242 15.66 13.52 -12.51
CA PRO A 242 15.48 14.78 -13.21
C PRO A 242 16.65 15.02 -14.18
N ALA A 243 16.33 15.32 -15.44
CA ALA A 243 17.33 15.57 -16.49
C ALA A 243 18.15 16.85 -16.28
N SER A 244 17.78 17.69 -15.30
CA SER A 244 18.44 18.97 -15.07
C SER A 244 19.84 18.82 -14.46
N PRO A 245 20.88 19.44 -15.07
CA PRO A 245 22.21 19.51 -14.48
C PRO A 245 22.25 20.27 -13.14
N SER A 246 21.26 21.13 -12.86
CA SER A 246 21.16 21.92 -11.62
C SER A 246 20.52 21.18 -10.45
N ALA A 247 20.01 19.96 -10.66
CA ALA A 247 19.42 19.16 -9.59
C ALA A 247 20.49 18.74 -8.57
N SER A 248 20.17 18.89 -7.27
CA SER A 248 21.07 18.55 -6.18
C SER A 248 21.52 17.08 -6.24
N LEU A 249 22.67 16.76 -5.65
CA LEU A 249 23.17 15.38 -5.51
C LEU A 249 22.15 14.46 -4.80
N SER A 250 21.30 14.99 -3.91
CA SER A 250 20.22 14.23 -3.28
C SER A 250 19.06 13.96 -4.23
N ALA A 251 18.75 14.87 -5.15
CA ALA A 251 17.70 14.72 -6.17
C ALA A 251 18.08 13.74 -7.30
N ARG A 252 19.37 13.43 -7.45
CA ARG A 252 19.87 12.46 -8.45
C ARG A 252 19.87 11.00 -7.97
N LYS A 253 19.66 10.73 -6.67
CA LYS A 253 19.58 9.35 -6.18
C LYS A 253 18.32 8.68 -6.73
N PRO A 254 18.42 7.45 -7.27
CA PRO A 254 17.26 6.73 -7.77
C PRO A 254 16.28 6.50 -6.60
N ARG A 255 15.10 7.09 -6.71
CA ARG A 255 14.04 6.99 -5.70
C ARG A 255 13.02 5.97 -6.18
N MET A 256 12.76 4.99 -5.34
CA MET A 256 11.69 4.03 -5.58
C MET A 256 10.35 4.70 -5.27
N GLU A 257 9.47 4.75 -6.26
CA GLU A 257 8.15 5.39 -6.10
C GLU A 257 7.09 4.40 -5.66
N GLU A 258 7.17 3.17 -6.15
CA GLU A 258 6.18 2.15 -5.93
C GLU A 258 6.84 0.78 -5.90
N GLN A 259 6.32 -0.08 -5.05
CA GLN A 259 6.77 -1.45 -4.89
C GLN A 259 5.57 -2.38 -4.86
N ALA A 260 5.74 -3.60 -5.35
CA ALA A 260 4.71 -4.61 -5.28
C ALA A 260 5.27 -6.03 -5.20
N ILE A 261 4.65 -6.86 -4.37
CA ILE A 261 4.71 -8.31 -4.44
C ILE A 261 3.46 -8.78 -5.18
N GLN A 262 3.63 -9.38 -6.35
CA GLN A 262 2.52 -9.86 -7.17
C GLN A 262 2.63 -11.37 -7.38
N PHE A 263 1.65 -12.13 -6.90
CA PHE A 263 1.57 -13.55 -7.23
C PHE A 263 1.24 -13.75 -8.70
N LEU A 264 1.85 -14.78 -9.30
CA LEU A 264 1.67 -15.09 -10.71
C LEU A 264 0.20 -15.34 -11.04
N ARG A 265 -0.23 -14.88 -12.21
CA ARG A 265 -1.56 -15.18 -12.76
C ARG A 265 -1.54 -16.54 -13.46
N PRO A 266 -2.71 -17.16 -13.72
CA PRO A 266 -2.77 -18.47 -14.35
C PRO A 266 -2.03 -18.56 -15.71
N HIS A 267 -2.03 -17.48 -16.49
CA HIS A 267 -1.36 -17.42 -17.80
C HIS A 267 0.16 -17.23 -17.70
N GLU A 268 0.69 -16.92 -16.52
CA GLU A 268 2.12 -16.73 -16.27
C GLU A 268 2.77 -17.98 -15.67
N ALA A 269 1.95 -18.98 -15.32
CA ALA A 269 2.39 -20.27 -14.82
C ALA A 269 2.76 -21.20 -15.98
N ASP A 270 3.69 -22.12 -15.73
CA ASP A 270 4.03 -23.20 -16.66
C ASP A 270 2.81 -24.12 -16.88
N SER A 271 2.71 -24.74 -18.05
CA SER A 271 1.63 -25.68 -18.36
C SER A 271 1.53 -26.81 -17.33
N GLY A 272 0.33 -27.03 -16.77
CA GLY A 272 0.07 -27.99 -15.68
C GLY A 272 0.35 -27.46 -14.27
N TYR A 273 0.94 -26.28 -14.14
CA TYR A 273 1.30 -25.64 -12.87
C TYR A 273 0.38 -24.46 -12.52
N SER A 274 -0.72 -24.26 -13.23
CA SER A 274 -1.71 -23.22 -12.96
C SER A 274 -2.86 -23.70 -12.08
N ILE A 275 -3.52 -22.77 -11.39
CA ILE A 275 -4.82 -22.90 -10.72
C ILE A 275 -5.62 -21.62 -10.95
N ASP A 276 -6.93 -21.71 -11.08
CA ASP A 276 -7.77 -20.54 -11.34
C ASP A 276 -7.93 -19.65 -10.08
N ALA A 277 -8.12 -18.35 -10.30
CA ALA A 277 -8.22 -17.36 -9.23
C ALA A 277 -9.49 -17.53 -8.37
N ASP A 278 -10.56 -18.07 -8.96
CA ASP A 278 -11.83 -18.29 -8.25
C ASP A 278 -11.70 -19.43 -7.24
N THR A 279 -11.03 -20.52 -7.62
CA THR A 279 -10.67 -21.63 -6.73
C THR A 279 -9.75 -21.16 -5.61
N LEU A 280 -8.76 -20.31 -5.90
CA LEU A 280 -7.90 -19.74 -4.85
C LEU A 280 -8.69 -18.92 -3.84
N ARG A 281 -9.54 -18.02 -4.34
CA ARG A 281 -10.41 -17.19 -3.50
C ARG A 281 -11.39 -18.03 -2.70
N PHE A 282 -11.99 -19.05 -3.31
CA PHE A 282 -12.91 -19.97 -2.64
C PHE A 282 -12.22 -20.76 -1.53
N ARG A 283 -10.99 -21.25 -1.76
CA ARG A 283 -10.20 -21.94 -0.73
C ARG A 283 -9.82 -21.02 0.44
N TRP A 284 -9.61 -19.73 0.18
CA TRP A 284 -9.21 -18.75 1.19
C TRP A 284 -10.38 -18.25 2.05
N ARG A 285 -11.45 -17.78 1.38
CA ARG A 285 -12.57 -17.04 1.99
C ARG A 285 -13.91 -17.80 1.91
N GLY A 286 -14.04 -18.77 1.02
CA GLY A 286 -15.30 -19.44 0.72
C GLY A 286 -16.06 -18.77 -0.43
N GLU A 287 -17.38 -18.98 -0.47
CA GLU A 287 -18.23 -18.47 -1.54
C GLU A 287 -18.22 -16.93 -1.58
N THR A 288 -18.13 -16.37 -2.78
CA THR A 288 -18.08 -14.93 -2.99
C THR A 288 -19.06 -14.53 -4.08
N GLN A 289 -19.80 -13.46 -3.84
CA GLN A 289 -20.76 -12.93 -4.80
C GLN A 289 -20.22 -11.66 -5.48
N PRO A 290 -20.42 -11.50 -6.80
CA PRO A 290 -20.21 -10.22 -7.48
C PRO A 290 -21.13 -9.13 -6.92
N GLY A 291 -20.63 -7.90 -6.82
CA GLY A 291 -21.35 -6.75 -6.24
C GLY A 291 -21.25 -6.63 -4.72
N GLY A 292 -20.56 -7.57 -4.04
CA GLY A 292 -20.32 -7.55 -2.60
C GLY A 292 -21.22 -8.49 -1.80
N SER A 293 -20.91 -8.61 -0.50
CA SER A 293 -21.54 -9.57 0.41
C SER A 293 -22.80 -9.02 1.09
N TYR A 294 -23.02 -7.70 1.09
CA TYR A 294 -24.25 -7.11 1.60
C TYR A 294 -25.34 -7.16 0.54
N VAL A 295 -26.54 -7.61 0.93
CA VAL A 295 -27.74 -7.63 0.08
C VAL A 295 -28.83 -6.84 0.79
N GLY A 296 -29.13 -5.65 0.26
CA GLY A 296 -30.18 -4.77 0.74
C GLY A 296 -31.39 -4.75 -0.20
N ARG A 297 -32.45 -4.04 0.22
CA ARG A 297 -33.59 -3.70 -0.63
C ARG A 297 -33.77 -2.20 -0.63
N GLU A 298 -33.81 -1.61 -1.82
CA GLU A 298 -34.24 -0.24 -2.01
C GLU A 298 -35.69 -0.26 -2.48
N ILE A 299 -36.55 0.42 -1.72
CA ILE A 299 -37.96 0.54 -2.03
C ILE A 299 -38.16 1.96 -2.53
N THR A 300 -38.46 2.10 -3.82
CA THR A 300 -38.99 3.38 -4.30
C THR A 300 -40.41 3.55 -3.75
N PRO A 301 -40.75 4.72 -3.18
CA PRO A 301 -42.05 4.93 -2.57
C PRO A 301 -43.15 4.67 -3.59
N THR A 302 -44.19 3.96 -3.17
CA THR A 302 -45.34 3.69 -4.03
C THR A 302 -46.07 5.01 -4.31
N ILE A 303 -46.02 5.46 -5.57
CA ILE A 303 -46.75 6.65 -5.99
C ILE A 303 -48.15 6.20 -6.36
N ILE A 304 -49.15 6.66 -5.62
CA ILE A 304 -50.56 6.35 -5.87
C ILE A 304 -51.23 7.64 -6.37
N ASP A 305 -51.77 7.59 -7.58
CA ASP A 305 -52.62 8.65 -8.12
C ASP A 305 -54.04 8.54 -7.57
N LEU A 306 -54.48 9.60 -6.88
CA LEU A 306 -55.83 9.72 -6.32
C LEU A 306 -56.72 10.68 -7.14
N SER A 307 -56.22 11.22 -8.27
CA SER A 307 -56.96 12.17 -9.11
C SER A 307 -58.09 11.51 -9.91
N THR A 308 -58.13 10.17 -9.97
CA THR A 308 -59.15 9.37 -10.64
C THR A 308 -59.99 8.60 -9.60
N ASN A 309 -61.25 8.31 -9.93
CA ASN A 309 -62.18 7.57 -9.05
C ASN A 309 -61.74 6.13 -8.70
N ALA A 310 -60.62 5.66 -9.26
CA ALA A 310 -59.96 4.41 -8.90
C ALA A 310 -58.47 4.69 -8.66
N PRO A 311 -57.92 4.42 -7.46
CA PRO A 311 -56.52 4.69 -7.16
C PRO A 311 -55.61 3.90 -8.11
N THR A 312 -54.74 4.60 -8.83
CA THR A 312 -53.82 3.99 -9.80
C THR A 312 -52.39 4.06 -9.27
N ILE A 313 -51.70 2.92 -9.19
CA ILE A 313 -50.28 2.88 -8.78
C ILE A 313 -49.43 3.33 -9.98
N LEU A 314 -48.81 4.50 -9.86
CA LEU A 314 -47.94 5.10 -10.88
C LEU A 314 -46.49 4.60 -10.80
N GLY A 315 -46.06 4.10 -9.65
CA GLY A 315 -44.69 3.64 -9.44
C GLY A 315 -44.48 3.00 -8.08
N GLY A 316 -43.35 2.31 -7.93
CA GLY A 316 -42.96 1.58 -6.72
C GLY A 316 -42.28 0.26 -7.08
N THR A 317 -40.97 0.29 -7.28
CA THR A 317 -40.16 -0.93 -7.54
C THR A 317 -39.28 -1.23 -6.34
N SER A 318 -39.31 -2.48 -5.88
CA SER A 318 -38.31 -3.00 -4.93
C SER A 318 -37.12 -3.51 -5.73
N GLN A 319 -35.97 -2.83 -5.64
CA GLN A 319 -34.73 -3.29 -6.24
C GLN A 319 -33.81 -3.87 -5.18
N THR A 320 -33.13 -4.98 -5.53
CA THR A 320 -32.09 -5.54 -4.67
C THR A 320 -30.79 -4.80 -4.92
N ILE A 321 -30.26 -4.13 -3.89
CA ILE A 321 -28.93 -3.50 -3.95
C ILE A 321 -27.90 -4.48 -3.39
N ARG A 322 -26.74 -4.53 -4.04
CA ARG A 322 -25.56 -5.22 -3.53
C ARG A 322 -24.46 -4.21 -3.24
N GLN A 323 -23.77 -4.39 -2.11
CA GLN A 323 -22.63 -3.54 -1.72
C GLN A 323 -21.51 -4.38 -1.12
N TYR A 324 -20.28 -3.95 -1.36
CA TYR A 324 -19.10 -4.49 -0.68
C TYR A 324 -19.10 -4.03 0.77
N THR A 325 -18.94 -4.97 1.69
CA THR A 325 -18.84 -4.67 3.12
C THR A 325 -17.43 -4.20 3.47
N PHE A 326 -17.35 -3.22 4.37
CA PHE A 326 -16.12 -2.57 4.78
C PHE A 326 -15.95 -2.62 6.30
N GLY A 327 -14.75 -2.96 6.77
CA GLY A 327 -14.36 -2.89 8.18
C GLY A 327 -13.18 -1.94 8.35
N ASP A 328 -13.20 -1.14 9.42
CA ASP A 328 -12.19 -0.12 9.72
C ASP A 328 -11.48 -0.42 11.05
N GLY A 329 -10.26 -0.97 10.98
CA GLY A 329 -9.46 -1.28 12.16
C GLY A 329 -8.58 -0.10 12.59
N PHE A 330 -8.53 0.17 13.89
CA PHE A 330 -7.88 1.38 14.42
C PHE A 330 -8.50 2.66 13.83
N CYS A 331 -9.82 2.71 13.78
CA CYS A 331 -10.57 3.65 12.95
C CYS A 331 -10.49 5.11 13.43
N GLY A 332 -10.03 5.37 14.67
CA GLY A 332 -10.15 6.66 15.31
C GLY A 332 -11.58 7.19 15.24
N ALA A 333 -11.73 8.47 14.89
CA ALA A 333 -13.06 9.09 14.68
C ALA A 333 -13.74 8.68 13.36
N GLY A 334 -13.10 7.83 12.54
CA GLY A 334 -13.64 7.27 11.29
C GLY A 334 -13.41 8.12 10.04
N GLY A 335 -12.23 8.72 9.89
CA GLY A 335 -11.87 9.43 8.66
C GLY A 335 -11.90 8.53 7.43
N MET A 336 -11.27 7.35 7.52
CA MET A 336 -11.30 6.35 6.44
C MET A 336 -12.71 5.79 6.24
N SER A 337 -13.42 5.46 7.32
CA SER A 337 -14.85 5.09 7.28
C SER A 337 -15.72 6.06 6.50
N ARG A 338 -15.53 7.38 6.64
CA ARG A 338 -16.27 8.38 5.87
C ARG A 338 -15.93 8.29 4.38
N GLY A 339 -14.66 8.14 4.03
CA GLY A 339 -14.21 7.93 2.64
C GLY A 339 -14.80 6.66 2.03
N ALA A 340 -14.83 5.56 2.79
CA ALA A 340 -15.44 4.29 2.37
C ALA A 340 -16.94 4.43 2.05
N LEU A 341 -17.69 5.14 2.90
CA LEU A 341 -19.11 5.43 2.63
C LEU A 341 -19.29 6.30 1.37
N GLN A 342 -18.46 7.32 1.18
CA GLN A 342 -18.51 8.17 -0.02
C GLN A 342 -18.17 7.39 -1.30
N ALA A 343 -17.32 6.37 -1.20
CA ALA A 343 -17.03 5.43 -2.28
C ALA A 343 -18.15 4.40 -2.55
N GLY A 344 -19.28 4.47 -1.80
CA GLY A 344 -20.44 3.58 -1.98
C GLY A 344 -20.34 2.24 -1.24
N LEU A 345 -19.35 2.07 -0.35
CA LEU A 345 -19.17 0.86 0.44
C LEU A 345 -20.13 0.81 1.63
N ARG A 346 -20.45 -0.41 2.09
CA ARG A 346 -21.25 -0.63 3.29
C ARG A 346 -20.33 -0.79 4.50
N LEU A 347 -20.24 0.24 5.35
CA LEU A 347 -19.50 0.14 6.61
C LEU A 347 -20.22 -0.80 7.59
N ASN A 348 -19.59 -1.92 7.94
CA ASN A 348 -20.13 -2.91 8.87
C ASN A 348 -19.70 -2.62 10.31
N TRP A 349 -18.41 -2.35 10.52
CA TRP A 349 -17.85 -2.13 11.83
C TRP A 349 -16.62 -1.23 11.78
N GLY A 350 -16.31 -0.62 12.92
CA GLY A 350 -15.03 0.02 13.21
C GLY A 350 -14.60 -0.30 14.64
N PHE A 351 -13.30 -0.44 14.88
CA PHE A 351 -12.77 -0.60 16.25
C PHE A 351 -11.62 0.37 16.54
N ASP A 352 -11.60 0.87 17.77
CA ASP A 352 -10.50 1.67 18.32
C ASP A 352 -10.50 1.57 19.84
N HIS A 353 -9.33 1.69 20.47
CA HIS A 353 -9.21 1.65 21.93
C HIS A 353 -9.70 2.96 22.59
N SER A 354 -9.69 4.08 21.84
CA SER A 354 -10.03 5.40 22.36
C SER A 354 -11.53 5.57 22.50
N VAL A 355 -12.00 5.71 23.74
CA VAL A 355 -13.41 5.94 24.05
C VAL A 355 -13.94 7.19 23.34
N SER A 356 -13.21 8.31 23.40
CA SER A 356 -13.61 9.58 22.79
C SER A 356 -13.71 9.52 21.27
N ALA A 357 -12.77 8.80 20.65
CA ALA A 357 -12.79 8.58 19.20
C ALA A 357 -14.01 7.74 18.80
N MET A 358 -14.28 6.68 19.57
CA MET A 358 -15.42 5.80 19.33
C MET A 358 -16.77 6.43 19.63
N ASP A 359 -16.85 7.40 20.55
CA ASP A 359 -18.06 8.20 20.74
C ASP A 359 -18.35 9.03 19.48
N SER A 360 -17.32 9.66 18.90
CA SER A 360 -17.44 10.38 17.64
C SER A 360 -17.80 9.46 16.47
N PHE A 361 -17.18 8.28 16.40
CA PHE A 361 -17.49 7.26 15.39
C PHE A 361 -18.97 6.87 15.44
N ARG A 362 -19.49 6.50 16.61
CA ARG A 362 -20.88 6.07 16.77
C ARG A 362 -21.90 7.16 16.41
N LEU A 363 -21.58 8.42 16.68
CA LEU A 363 -22.42 9.55 16.28
C LEU A 363 -22.49 9.73 14.76
N ASN A 364 -21.44 9.34 14.03
CA ASN A 364 -21.32 9.56 12.58
C ASN A 364 -21.74 8.36 11.73
N PHE A 365 -21.74 7.16 12.32
CA PHE A 365 -21.88 5.88 11.63
C PHE A 365 -22.90 4.97 12.32
N GLU A 366 -24.15 5.44 12.44
CA GLU A 366 -25.24 4.74 13.16
C GLU A 366 -25.51 3.31 12.67
N SER A 367 -25.23 3.05 11.39
CA SER A 367 -25.46 1.76 10.76
C SER A 367 -24.33 0.74 10.93
N ALA A 368 -23.22 1.14 11.56
CA ALA A 368 -22.04 0.32 11.79
C ALA A 368 -21.85 0.02 13.28
N ILE A 369 -21.27 -1.14 13.58
CA ILE A 369 -20.94 -1.51 14.96
C ILE A 369 -19.61 -0.85 15.35
N GLY A 370 -19.64 0.05 16.33
CA GLY A 370 -18.43 0.65 16.89
C GLY A 370 -17.93 -0.09 18.12
N TYR A 371 -16.83 -0.83 18.00
CA TYR A 371 -16.18 -1.54 19.09
C TYR A 371 -15.16 -0.62 19.79
N THR A 372 -15.38 -0.35 21.09
CA THR A 372 -14.32 0.27 21.91
C THR A 372 -13.53 -0.85 22.57
N SER A 373 -12.42 -1.22 21.94
CA SER A 373 -11.59 -2.34 22.36
C SER A 373 -10.18 -2.22 21.80
N ASP A 374 -9.24 -2.93 22.39
CA ASP A 374 -8.00 -3.25 21.70
C ASP A 374 -8.23 -4.27 20.58
N VAL A 375 -7.18 -4.55 19.81
CA VAL A 375 -7.24 -5.48 18.68
C VAL A 375 -7.41 -6.94 19.13
N ALA A 376 -6.86 -7.34 20.29
CA ALA A 376 -6.97 -8.71 20.78
C ALA A 376 -8.41 -9.05 21.18
N ASP A 377 -9.05 -8.13 21.90
CA ASP A 377 -10.47 -8.20 22.26
C ASP A 377 -11.36 -8.16 21.01
N PHE A 378 -11.05 -7.30 20.04
CA PHE A 378 -11.78 -7.28 18.77
C PHE A 378 -11.68 -8.62 18.03
N LEU A 379 -10.48 -9.22 17.97
CA LEU A 379 -10.25 -10.51 17.35
C LEU A 379 -10.98 -11.66 18.06
N SER A 380 -11.42 -11.49 19.31
CA SER A 380 -12.19 -12.49 20.05
C SER A 380 -13.63 -12.67 19.54
N ASN A 381 -14.15 -11.71 18.76
CA ASN A 381 -15.48 -11.82 18.13
C ASN A 381 -15.55 -13.01 17.16
N SER A 382 -16.79 -13.46 16.89
CA SER A 382 -17.01 -14.56 15.95
C SER A 382 -16.54 -14.17 14.54
N PRO A 383 -15.78 -15.00 13.81
CA PRO A 383 -15.36 -14.70 12.45
C PRO A 383 -16.50 -14.29 11.52
N ALA A 384 -17.68 -14.89 11.69
CA ALA A 384 -18.87 -14.56 10.89
C ALA A 384 -19.38 -13.12 11.11
N GLU A 385 -19.14 -12.53 12.28
CA GLU A 385 -19.57 -11.17 12.63
C GLU A 385 -18.62 -10.11 12.10
N ILE A 386 -17.32 -10.42 12.07
CA ILE A 386 -16.26 -9.48 11.68
C ILE A 386 -15.78 -9.66 10.23
N MET A 387 -16.28 -10.66 9.52
CA MET A 387 -15.96 -10.89 8.11
C MET A 387 -16.47 -9.74 7.21
N VAL A 388 -15.58 -9.16 6.41
CA VAL A 388 -15.88 -8.03 5.51
C VAL A 388 -15.22 -8.23 4.15
N ASP A 389 -15.78 -7.69 3.07
CA ASP A 389 -15.17 -7.82 1.74
C ASP A 389 -13.90 -6.99 1.60
N ILE A 390 -13.88 -5.82 2.24
CA ILE A 390 -12.77 -4.89 2.24
C ILE A 390 -12.40 -4.57 3.68
N LEU A 391 -11.13 -4.74 4.03
CA LEU A 391 -10.58 -4.34 5.31
C LEU A 391 -9.70 -3.12 5.12
N HIS A 392 -9.89 -2.09 5.93
CA HIS A 392 -8.85 -1.11 6.21
C HIS A 392 -8.31 -1.30 7.61
N PHE A 393 -7.02 -1.08 7.81
CA PHE A 393 -6.47 -0.91 9.14
C PHE A 393 -5.32 0.09 9.13
N SER A 394 -5.27 0.95 10.16
CA SER A 394 -4.24 1.98 10.33
C SER A 394 -3.67 1.92 11.74
N PRO A 395 -2.73 1.00 12.03
CA PRO A 395 -2.14 0.86 13.37
C PRO A 395 -1.52 2.17 13.88
N PRO A 396 -1.23 2.27 15.19
CA PRO A 396 -0.61 3.46 15.76
C PRO A 396 0.74 3.83 15.12
N CYS A 397 0.73 4.87 14.28
CA CYS A 397 1.92 5.35 13.55
C CYS A 397 2.95 6.15 14.36
N GLN A 398 2.76 6.30 15.68
CA GLN A 398 3.50 7.26 16.52
C GLN A 398 4.99 6.94 16.60
N THR A 399 5.33 5.66 16.70
CA THR A 399 6.70 5.14 16.80
C THR A 399 7.46 5.29 15.49
N PHE A 400 6.78 5.09 14.36
CA PHE A 400 7.38 5.16 13.03
C PHE A 400 7.40 6.59 12.46
N SER A 401 6.88 7.58 13.18
CA SER A 401 6.75 8.95 12.67
C SER A 401 8.11 9.64 12.54
N PRO A 402 8.41 10.32 11.42
CA PRO A 402 9.63 11.10 11.30
C PRO A 402 9.81 12.18 12.38
N ALA A 403 8.70 12.64 12.96
CA ALA A 403 8.64 13.66 14.01
C ALA A 403 8.85 13.09 15.43
N LYS A 404 8.93 11.77 15.59
CA LYS A 404 9.24 11.13 16.87
C LYS A 404 10.73 11.33 17.18
N THR A 405 11.01 12.11 18.21
CA THR A 405 12.38 12.41 18.68
C THR A 405 12.65 11.94 20.12
N ILE A 406 11.59 11.57 20.86
CA ILE A 406 11.65 11.19 22.27
C ILE A 406 10.87 9.89 22.47
N ALA A 407 11.50 8.90 23.12
CA ALA A 407 10.85 7.64 23.48
C ALA A 407 9.68 7.87 24.45
N ALA A 408 8.61 7.09 24.29
CA ALA A 408 7.46 7.07 25.19
C ALA A 408 7.28 5.68 25.79
N ALA A 409 6.68 5.60 26.97
CA ALA A 409 6.46 4.34 27.67
C ALA A 409 5.51 3.37 26.92
N THR A 410 4.77 3.84 25.92
CA THR A 410 3.83 3.06 25.11
C THR A 410 4.39 2.69 23.73
N ASP A 411 5.67 2.97 23.46
CA ASP A 411 6.25 2.74 22.13
C ASP A 411 6.24 1.25 21.76
N ASP A 412 6.65 0.35 22.67
CA ASP A 412 6.65 -1.10 22.44
C ASP A 412 5.24 -1.63 22.11
N ASP A 413 4.22 -1.21 22.86
CA ASP A 413 2.82 -1.62 22.64
C ASP A 413 2.28 -1.11 21.30
N ASN A 414 2.63 0.14 20.94
CA ASN A 414 2.22 0.75 19.67
C ASN A 414 2.91 0.10 18.47
N GLU A 415 4.21 -0.22 18.57
CA GLU A 415 4.95 -0.95 17.55
C GLU A 415 4.37 -2.36 17.36
N ALA A 416 4.03 -3.05 18.45
CA ALA A 416 3.48 -4.40 18.40
C ALA A 416 2.17 -4.48 17.59
N CYS A 417 1.38 -3.41 17.57
CA CYS A 417 0.10 -3.37 16.86
C CYS A 417 0.23 -3.61 15.35
N ILE A 418 1.35 -3.26 14.70
CA ILE A 418 1.50 -3.49 13.25
C ILE A 418 1.55 -4.99 12.90
N PHE A 419 1.95 -5.82 13.86
CA PHE A 419 2.06 -7.27 13.66
C PHE A 419 0.73 -8.01 13.75
N CYS A 420 -0.37 -7.35 14.14
CA CYS A 420 -1.70 -7.96 14.14
C CYS A 420 -2.28 -8.18 12.72
N ALA A 421 -1.58 -7.72 11.68
CA ALA A 421 -2.03 -7.81 10.29
C ALA A 421 -2.42 -9.24 9.91
N ARG A 422 -1.60 -10.23 10.25
CA ARG A 422 -1.87 -11.65 9.92
C ARG A 422 -3.19 -12.12 10.53
N GLU A 423 -3.38 -11.91 11.83
CA GLU A 423 -4.58 -12.35 12.56
C GLU A 423 -5.83 -11.61 12.09
N LEU A 424 -5.75 -10.30 11.83
CA LEU A 424 -6.84 -9.53 11.24
C LEU A 424 -7.27 -10.12 9.90
N LEU A 425 -6.32 -10.42 9.01
CA LEU A 425 -6.60 -11.01 7.71
C LEU A 425 -7.21 -12.40 7.82
N GLU A 426 -6.70 -13.24 8.72
CA GLU A 426 -7.21 -14.59 8.93
C GLU A 426 -8.63 -14.60 9.52
N ARG A 427 -8.95 -13.66 10.41
CA ARG A 427 -10.26 -13.61 11.06
C ARG A 427 -11.32 -12.89 10.23
N THR A 428 -10.96 -11.81 9.55
CA THR A 428 -11.91 -11.00 8.74
C THR A 428 -11.98 -11.45 7.27
N LYS A 429 -11.00 -12.28 6.84
CA LYS A 429 -10.91 -12.95 5.53
C LYS A 429 -11.05 -12.07 4.29
N PRO A 430 -10.65 -10.79 4.28
CA PRO A 430 -11.05 -9.82 3.26
C PRO A 430 -10.66 -10.24 1.84
N ARG A 431 -11.36 -9.68 0.84
CA ARG A 431 -10.96 -9.82 -0.57
C ARG A 431 -9.95 -8.76 -0.97
N ILE A 432 -10.08 -7.57 -0.38
CA ILE A 432 -9.20 -6.43 -0.60
C ILE A 432 -8.82 -5.87 0.75
N VAL A 433 -7.56 -5.50 0.91
CA VAL A 433 -7.06 -4.88 2.12
C VAL A 433 -6.39 -3.58 1.77
N THR A 434 -6.59 -2.59 2.62
CA THR A 434 -5.84 -1.34 2.57
C THR A 434 -5.20 -1.11 3.93
N MET A 435 -3.96 -0.60 3.94
CA MET A 435 -3.28 -0.19 5.16
C MET A 435 -2.72 1.21 4.94
N GLU A 436 -2.91 2.09 5.92
CA GLU A 436 -2.28 3.41 5.94
C GLU A 436 -1.29 3.46 7.08
N GLU A 437 -0.13 4.06 6.79
CA GLU A 437 0.92 4.30 7.77
C GLU A 437 1.71 5.59 7.45
N THR A 438 2.55 6.01 8.38
CA THR A 438 3.44 7.16 8.17
C THR A 438 4.55 6.86 7.16
N ALA A 439 5.06 7.90 6.50
CA ALA A 439 6.17 7.77 5.55
C ALA A 439 7.45 7.20 6.18
N GLY A 440 7.63 7.39 7.49
CA GLY A 440 8.79 6.88 8.23
C GLY A 440 8.84 5.35 8.28
N LEU A 441 7.71 4.64 8.15
CA LEU A 441 7.70 3.18 8.11
C LEU A 441 8.51 2.66 6.91
N GLN A 442 8.33 3.22 5.72
CA GLN A 442 9.16 2.84 4.56
C GLN A 442 10.58 3.44 4.62
N GLN A 443 10.75 4.63 5.18
CA GLN A 443 12.01 5.38 5.08
C GLN A 443 13.03 5.05 6.16
N ARG A 444 12.58 4.62 7.35
CA ARG A 444 13.41 4.41 8.55
C ARG A 444 13.22 3.05 9.21
N HIS A 445 12.09 2.38 8.97
CA HIS A 445 11.68 1.14 9.64
C HIS A 445 11.23 0.08 8.62
N GLU A 446 12.00 -0.07 7.54
CA GLU A 446 11.65 -0.93 6.40
C GLU A 446 11.46 -2.40 6.82
N GLU A 447 12.17 -2.84 7.85
CA GLU A 447 12.03 -4.17 8.44
C GLU A 447 10.61 -4.45 8.97
N PHE A 448 9.95 -3.46 9.58
CA PHE A 448 8.57 -3.59 10.04
C PHE A 448 7.62 -3.64 8.85
N LEU A 449 7.82 -2.77 7.85
CA LEU A 449 7.05 -2.82 6.61
C LEU A 449 7.18 -4.19 5.95
N PHE A 450 8.39 -4.72 5.83
CA PHE A 450 8.66 -6.00 5.18
C PHE A 450 8.05 -7.16 5.96
N ALA A 451 8.09 -7.14 7.29
CA ALA A 451 7.39 -8.12 8.11
C ALA A 451 5.86 -8.08 7.90
N THR A 452 5.26 -6.89 7.78
CA THR A 452 3.84 -6.76 7.45
C THR A 452 3.54 -7.29 6.04
N ILE A 453 4.32 -6.90 5.02
CA ILE A 453 4.16 -7.39 3.63
C ILE A 453 4.34 -8.92 3.56
N ASN A 454 5.26 -9.47 4.35
CA ASN A 454 5.44 -10.91 4.48
C ASN A 454 4.17 -11.58 5.01
N SER A 455 3.53 -11.02 6.04
CA SER A 455 2.26 -11.54 6.58
C SER A 455 1.15 -11.61 5.53
N PHE A 456 1.06 -10.60 4.64
CA PHE A 456 0.16 -10.65 3.49
C PHE A 456 0.55 -11.76 2.50
N ALA A 457 1.85 -11.86 2.17
CA ALA A 457 2.37 -12.86 1.23
C ALA A 457 2.24 -14.30 1.75
N GLU A 458 2.32 -14.53 3.06
CA GLU A 458 2.06 -15.83 3.69
C GLU A 458 0.65 -16.32 3.40
N LEU A 459 -0.32 -15.41 3.45
CA LEU A 459 -1.74 -15.67 3.19
C LEU A 459 -2.10 -15.64 1.69
N GLY A 460 -1.13 -15.35 0.83
CA GLY A 460 -1.28 -15.37 -0.62
C GLY A 460 -1.82 -14.08 -1.24
N TYR A 461 -1.87 -12.97 -0.49
CA TYR A 461 -2.26 -11.68 -1.06
C TYR A 461 -1.11 -11.10 -1.88
N SER A 462 -1.46 -10.59 -3.07
CA SER A 462 -0.57 -9.67 -3.79
C SER A 462 -0.66 -8.31 -3.13
N CYS A 463 0.48 -7.65 -2.89
CA CYS A 463 0.55 -6.35 -2.24
C CYS A 463 1.23 -5.32 -3.14
N ARG A 464 0.75 -4.09 -3.10
CA ARG A 464 1.40 -2.91 -3.70
C ARG A 464 1.41 -1.80 -2.67
N TRP A 465 2.52 -1.08 -2.55
CA TRP A 465 2.62 0.06 -1.65
C TRP A 465 3.34 1.24 -2.27
N LYS A 466 2.90 2.44 -1.89
CA LYS A 466 3.39 3.71 -2.42
C LYS A 466 3.24 4.82 -1.38
N LEU A 467 4.16 5.77 -1.41
CA LEU A 467 4.04 7.02 -0.68
C LEU A 467 3.18 8.00 -1.48
N LEU A 468 2.03 8.39 -0.92
CA LEU A 468 1.10 9.35 -1.51
C LEU A 468 1.15 10.68 -0.76
N ARG A 469 0.98 11.79 -1.47
CA ARG A 469 0.87 13.13 -0.89
C ARG A 469 -0.59 13.56 -0.88
N CYS A 470 -1.15 13.91 0.27
CA CYS A 470 -2.55 14.31 0.40
C CYS A 470 -2.90 15.56 -0.43
N GLN A 471 -1.94 16.46 -0.66
CA GLN A 471 -2.11 17.64 -1.51
C GLN A 471 -2.43 17.30 -2.97
N ASP A 472 -1.96 16.15 -3.46
CA ASP A 472 -2.26 15.68 -4.82
C ASP A 472 -3.74 15.25 -4.94
N TYR A 473 -4.46 15.15 -3.81
CA TYR A 473 -5.87 14.78 -3.69
C TYR A 473 -6.74 15.94 -3.17
N GLY A 474 -6.27 17.19 -3.27
CA GLY A 474 -7.06 18.38 -2.96
C GLY A 474 -7.10 18.77 -1.48
N VAL A 475 -6.27 18.16 -0.63
CA VAL A 475 -6.12 18.57 0.78
C VAL A 475 -5.00 19.61 0.88
N PRO A 476 -5.25 20.85 1.34
CA PRO A 476 -4.22 21.90 1.44
C PRO A 476 -3.28 21.66 2.63
N GLN A 477 -2.65 20.49 2.67
CA GLN A 477 -1.76 20.03 3.73
C GLN A 477 -0.61 19.23 3.12
N SER A 478 0.63 19.61 3.47
CA SER A 478 1.83 18.83 3.14
C SER A 478 1.91 17.60 4.04
N ARG A 479 1.08 16.59 3.72
CA ARG A 479 0.99 15.32 4.44
C ARG A 479 1.29 14.18 3.47
N GLN A 480 2.31 13.39 3.78
CA GLN A 480 2.66 12.20 3.02
C GLN A 480 2.30 10.95 3.84
N ARG A 481 1.72 9.95 3.18
CA ARG A 481 1.32 8.67 3.79
C ARG A 481 1.73 7.49 2.95
N LEU A 482 2.17 6.44 3.63
CA LEU A 482 2.37 5.14 3.04
C LEU A 482 1.00 4.48 2.91
N VAL A 483 0.64 4.12 1.69
CA VAL A 483 -0.60 3.39 1.41
C VAL A 483 -0.23 2.05 0.80
N THR A 484 -0.71 0.99 1.43
CA THR A 484 -0.59 -0.38 0.95
C THR A 484 -1.96 -0.88 0.51
N LEU A 485 -2.01 -1.54 -0.63
CA LEU A 485 -3.17 -2.23 -1.19
C LEU A 485 -2.83 -3.71 -1.34
N ALA A 486 -3.70 -4.60 -0.90
CA ALA A 486 -3.54 -6.04 -1.05
C ALA A 486 -4.81 -6.73 -1.56
N SER A 487 -4.65 -7.80 -2.36
CA SER A 487 -5.76 -8.58 -2.94
C SER A 487 -5.41 -10.02 -3.26
#